data_AF-A0A0B1SNE5-F1
#
_entry.id   AF-A0A0B1SNE5-F1
#
_cell.length_a   1.000
_cell.length_b   1.000
_cell.length_c   1.000
_cell.angle_alpha   90.00
_cell.angle_beta   90.00
_cell.angle_gamma   90.00
#
_symmetry.space_group_name_H-M   'P 1'
#
loop_
_entity.id
_entity.type
_entity.pdbx_description
1 polymer ?
#
loop_
_entity_poly.entity_id
_entity_poly.type
_entity_poly.pdbx_seq_one_letter_code
_entity_poly.pdbx_strand_id
1 'polypeptide(L)'
;MLVYPDHFLEDSYLKYIGWTLYDKVPDVRLKCISALLPLYDKQDVLVKLELFTNKFKDRLVSMVLDKDNEVGMKTCQLLTSIYRVFPSLLQLKDCVPIYELVYSNHRGLAVAAGEFLNTKVFQHSHRGRTATTTGSGGRSGMGDNAKLIQDLIQFYIEGECHDHATYLVDALIDTNPMIKDWQTMVDLLLSDEVESAESQLIEVLVCSVRQAATGEPPVGRSVVKRGAPSTKESRTLLEDRTRLSEVLIPALPKLLQKFIADRDKVANLISLPLNFQLDMYMAGRLENHLTELMRVVDMIVEKHADEEMMNTVAEMITYFSTNTAVAQHTETYRLKLIDGLALQLRHTVQRCMNEEQWDEEDEAAMLAAFRKITAFARSCLLPGQFCITWLDKKYQEKIFHFIIVHIDLKKWDLWDVVLHVLNNHDDKAPRDVIDKSIWFLFIQLNWDLLRLVRDQEPNKTEAVKKLKKRRDQFLHDVNVILSEGASGVELAFQCLNDLLIMFNEELENKWSTP
;
A
#
# COMPACT_ATOMS: atom_id res chain seq x y z
N MET A 1 -12.54 47.48 -3.01
CA MET A 1 -12.91 46.52 -4.09
C MET A 1 -14.09 45.66 -3.70
N LEU A 2 -14.01 44.80 -2.67
CA LEU A 2 -15.10 43.85 -2.36
C LEU A 2 -16.42 44.51 -1.86
N VAL A 3 -16.32 45.58 -1.07
CA VAL A 3 -17.48 46.26 -0.44
C VAL A 3 -18.16 47.27 -1.38
N TYR A 4 -17.37 48.09 -2.09
CA TYR A 4 -17.84 49.08 -3.07
C TYR A 4 -17.16 48.86 -4.44
N PRO A 5 -17.57 47.84 -5.21
CA PRO A 5 -16.92 47.49 -6.47
C PRO A 5 -17.08 48.57 -7.54
N ASP A 6 -18.18 49.32 -7.54
CA ASP A 6 -18.43 50.35 -8.55
C ASP A 6 -17.45 51.52 -8.56
N HIS A 7 -16.81 51.79 -7.41
CA HIS A 7 -15.85 52.90 -7.27
C HIS A 7 -14.40 52.43 -7.14
N PHE A 8 -14.18 51.21 -6.64
CA PHE A 8 -12.85 50.74 -6.27
C PHE A 8 -12.37 49.54 -7.11
N LEU A 9 -13.24 48.88 -7.87
CA LEU A 9 -12.83 47.79 -8.77
C LEU A 9 -12.58 48.33 -10.18
N GLU A 10 -11.53 49.12 -10.28
CA GLU A 10 -11.05 49.74 -11.51
C GLU A 10 -9.54 49.47 -11.67
N ASP A 11 -9.02 49.60 -12.89
CA ASP A 11 -7.57 49.41 -13.18
C ASP A 11 -6.68 50.33 -12.34
N SER A 12 -7.18 51.54 -12.04
CA SER A 12 -6.52 52.53 -11.17
C SER A 12 -6.13 51.96 -9.80
N TYR A 13 -6.90 51.02 -9.27
CA TYR A 13 -6.64 50.33 -8.00
C TYR A 13 -6.10 48.91 -8.18
N LEU A 14 -6.63 48.14 -9.16
CA LEU A 14 -6.22 46.75 -9.41
C LEU A 14 -4.73 46.63 -9.77
N LYS A 15 -4.15 47.65 -10.42
CA LYS A 15 -2.72 47.68 -10.73
C LYS A 15 -1.82 47.51 -9.50
N TYR A 16 -2.23 47.99 -8.33
CA TYR A 16 -1.44 47.86 -7.11
C TYR A 16 -1.36 46.40 -6.69
N ILE A 17 -2.49 45.68 -6.67
CA ILE A 17 -2.50 44.23 -6.42
C ILE A 17 -1.61 43.53 -7.45
N GLY A 18 -1.79 43.84 -8.73
CA GLY A 18 -1.05 43.22 -9.83
C GLY A 18 0.47 43.38 -9.73
N TRP A 19 0.96 44.56 -9.37
CA TRP A 19 2.40 44.78 -9.14
C TRP A 19 2.90 44.09 -7.88
N THR A 20 2.11 44.11 -6.81
CA THR A 20 2.45 43.49 -5.53
C THR A 20 2.48 41.95 -5.60
N LEU A 21 1.91 41.32 -6.65
CA LEU A 21 2.14 39.90 -6.93
C LEU A 21 3.62 39.54 -7.18
N TYR A 22 4.47 40.52 -7.51
CA TYR A 22 5.92 40.33 -7.75
C TYR A 22 6.77 40.58 -6.50
N ASP A 23 6.14 40.86 -5.35
CA ASP A 23 6.85 41.13 -4.11
C ASP A 23 7.75 39.96 -3.71
N LYS A 24 8.87 40.26 -3.03
CA LYS A 24 9.82 39.25 -2.57
C LYS A 24 9.29 38.51 -1.33
N VAL A 25 8.45 39.15 -0.53
CA VAL A 25 7.90 38.60 0.70
C VAL A 25 6.68 37.70 0.39
N PRO A 26 6.66 36.43 0.83
CA PRO A 26 5.56 35.51 0.55
C PRO A 26 4.22 35.99 1.13
N ASP A 27 4.21 36.51 2.36
CA ASP A 27 3.00 37.05 3.00
C ASP A 27 2.33 38.14 2.18
N VAL A 28 3.12 39.00 1.54
CA VAL A 28 2.62 40.10 0.70
C VAL A 28 1.93 39.53 -0.53
N ARG A 29 2.55 38.55 -1.21
CA ARG A 29 1.94 37.83 -2.34
C ARG A 29 0.67 37.09 -1.91
N LEU A 30 0.69 36.43 -0.76
CA LEU A 30 -0.45 35.72 -0.19
C LEU A 30 -1.65 36.65 0.03
N LYS A 31 -1.43 37.86 0.56
CA LYS A 31 -2.50 38.86 0.74
C LYS A 31 -3.08 39.32 -0.59
N CYS A 32 -2.28 39.47 -1.64
CA CYS A 32 -2.79 39.79 -2.97
C CYS A 32 -3.73 38.69 -3.49
N ILE A 33 -3.29 37.43 -3.46
CA ILE A 33 -4.11 36.29 -3.92
C ILE A 33 -5.38 36.16 -3.09
N SER A 34 -5.27 36.29 -1.77
CA SER A 34 -6.41 36.23 -0.85
C SER A 34 -7.41 37.37 -1.08
N ALA A 35 -6.96 38.55 -1.48
CA ALA A 35 -7.83 39.67 -1.81
C ALA A 35 -8.55 39.49 -3.16
N LEU A 36 -7.91 38.78 -4.11
CA LEU A 36 -8.48 38.51 -5.44
C LEU A 36 -9.55 37.41 -5.39
N LEU A 37 -9.31 36.32 -4.64
CA LEU A 37 -10.20 35.15 -4.55
C LEU A 37 -11.70 35.49 -4.45
N PRO A 38 -12.18 36.23 -3.43
CA PRO A 38 -13.61 36.50 -3.25
C PRO A 38 -14.21 37.41 -4.34
N LEU A 39 -13.39 38.06 -5.17
CA LEU A 39 -13.89 38.86 -6.29
C LEU A 39 -14.36 37.98 -7.46
N TYR A 40 -13.74 36.81 -7.66
CA TYR A 40 -14.13 35.87 -8.71
C TYR A 40 -15.38 35.06 -8.39
N ASP A 41 -15.86 35.11 -7.14
CA ASP A 41 -17.13 34.49 -6.75
C ASP A 41 -18.34 35.41 -7.01
N LYS A 42 -18.12 36.69 -7.32
CA LYS A 42 -19.18 37.69 -7.54
C LYS A 42 -19.45 37.89 -9.02
N GLN A 43 -20.57 37.37 -9.52
CA GLN A 43 -20.92 37.45 -10.96
C GLN A 43 -20.97 38.89 -11.50
N ASP A 44 -21.48 39.83 -10.70
CA ASP A 44 -21.70 41.23 -11.11
C ASP A 44 -20.41 41.99 -11.45
N VAL A 45 -19.25 41.49 -11.01
CA VAL A 45 -17.97 42.19 -11.14
C VAL A 45 -16.98 41.52 -12.09
N LEU A 46 -17.33 40.34 -12.64
CA LEU A 46 -16.42 39.52 -13.44
C LEU A 46 -15.91 40.24 -14.70
N VAL A 47 -16.78 41.01 -15.37
CA VAL A 47 -16.41 41.79 -16.56
C VAL A 47 -15.31 42.81 -16.24
N LYS A 48 -15.32 43.39 -15.03
CA LYS A 48 -14.29 44.35 -14.59
C LYS A 48 -12.94 43.68 -14.29
N LEU A 49 -12.92 42.35 -14.07
CA LEU A 49 -11.71 41.59 -13.78
C LEU A 49 -11.01 41.07 -15.04
N GLU A 50 -11.71 40.90 -16.16
CA GLU A 50 -11.20 40.24 -17.37
C GLU A 50 -9.87 40.82 -17.88
N LEU A 51 -9.78 42.16 -17.96
CA LEU A 51 -8.55 42.84 -18.41
C LEU A 51 -7.38 42.61 -17.44
N PHE A 52 -7.65 42.65 -16.14
CA PHE A 52 -6.65 42.35 -15.11
C PHE A 52 -6.17 40.90 -15.21
N THR A 53 -7.09 39.94 -15.31
CA THR A 53 -6.77 38.52 -15.41
C THR A 53 -5.91 38.22 -16.62
N ASN A 54 -6.27 38.77 -17.79
CA ASN A 54 -5.49 38.61 -19.02
C ASN A 54 -4.08 39.18 -18.88
N LYS A 55 -3.96 40.38 -18.30
CA LYS A 55 -2.68 41.07 -18.12
C LYS A 55 -1.73 40.35 -17.16
N PHE A 56 -2.24 39.75 -16.08
CA PHE A 56 -1.44 39.10 -15.04
C PHE A 56 -1.47 37.57 -15.09
N LYS A 57 -2.08 36.98 -16.13
CA LYS A 57 -2.24 35.52 -16.28
C LYS A 57 -0.93 34.76 -16.08
N ASP A 58 0.11 35.11 -16.83
CA ASP A 58 1.39 34.40 -16.79
C ASP A 58 2.03 34.47 -15.40
N ARG A 59 1.84 35.59 -14.69
CA ARG A 59 2.31 35.73 -13.31
C ARG A 59 1.55 34.81 -12.38
N LEU A 60 0.23 34.76 -12.46
CA LEU A 60 -0.60 33.88 -11.64
C LEU A 60 -0.26 32.40 -11.91
N VAL A 61 -0.08 32.01 -13.17
CA VAL A 61 0.37 30.65 -13.52
C VAL A 61 1.74 30.35 -12.90
N SER A 62 2.71 31.26 -12.96
CA SER A 62 4.02 31.05 -12.33
C SER A 62 3.97 30.92 -10.80
N MET A 63 2.98 31.57 -10.16
CA MET A 63 2.83 31.57 -8.70
C MET A 63 2.23 30.27 -8.16
N VAL A 64 1.75 29.38 -9.02
CA VAL A 64 1.40 28.01 -8.64
C VAL A 64 2.62 27.26 -8.10
N LEU A 65 3.80 27.54 -8.66
CA LEU A 65 5.10 27.01 -8.24
C LEU A 65 5.86 28.00 -7.36
N ASP A 66 5.14 28.79 -6.55
CA ASP A 66 5.79 29.69 -5.60
C ASP A 66 6.65 28.90 -4.59
N LYS A 67 7.73 29.53 -4.13
CA LYS A 67 8.62 28.93 -3.10
C LYS A 67 7.87 28.67 -1.79
N ASP A 68 6.84 29.48 -1.53
CA ASP A 68 5.95 29.29 -0.40
C ASP A 68 4.72 28.47 -0.81
N ASN A 69 4.53 27.32 -0.15
CA ASN A 69 3.45 26.39 -0.48
C ASN A 69 2.05 26.96 -0.23
N GLU A 70 1.89 27.89 0.73
CA GLU A 70 0.59 28.49 1.01
C GLU A 70 0.20 29.47 -0.11
N VAL A 71 1.17 30.25 -0.61
CA VAL A 71 1.00 31.09 -1.80
C VAL A 71 0.64 30.24 -3.02
N GLY A 72 1.37 29.15 -3.27
CA GLY A 72 1.08 28.20 -4.35
C GLY A 72 -0.33 27.63 -4.26
N MET A 73 -0.73 27.17 -3.07
CA MET A 73 -2.03 26.57 -2.81
C MET A 73 -3.17 27.56 -3.06
N LYS A 74 -3.07 28.78 -2.53
CA LYS A 74 -4.08 29.83 -2.75
C LYS A 74 -4.13 30.26 -4.21
N THR A 75 -3.00 30.23 -4.92
CA THR A 75 -2.94 30.53 -6.34
C THR A 75 -3.64 29.45 -7.17
N CYS A 76 -3.47 28.17 -6.85
CA CYS A 76 -4.25 27.07 -7.47
C CYS A 76 -5.75 27.26 -7.26
N GLN A 77 -6.19 27.62 -6.05
CA GLN A 77 -7.59 27.92 -5.77
C GLN A 77 -8.09 29.09 -6.63
N LEU A 78 -7.29 30.16 -6.75
CA LEU A 78 -7.64 31.31 -7.58
C LEU A 78 -7.75 30.94 -9.06
N LEU A 79 -6.82 30.15 -9.59
CA LEU A 79 -6.87 29.68 -10.98
C LEU A 79 -8.07 28.75 -11.24
N THR A 80 -8.50 27.97 -10.25
CA THR A 80 -9.76 27.21 -10.30
C THR A 80 -10.96 28.15 -10.46
N SER A 81 -11.07 29.19 -9.64
CA SER A 81 -12.15 30.18 -9.76
C SER A 81 -12.10 30.94 -11.08
N ILE A 82 -10.91 31.33 -11.54
CA ILE A 82 -10.70 31.97 -12.84
C ILE A 82 -11.18 31.05 -13.97
N TYR A 83 -10.80 29.77 -13.95
CA TYR A 83 -11.18 28.82 -15.00
C TYR A 83 -12.70 28.62 -15.06
N ARG A 84 -13.40 28.61 -13.92
CA ARG A 84 -14.87 28.50 -13.88
C ARG A 84 -15.58 29.64 -14.60
N VAL A 85 -15.01 30.84 -14.54
CA VAL A 85 -15.57 32.05 -15.15
C VAL A 85 -15.08 32.25 -16.58
N PHE A 86 -13.79 32.02 -16.83
CA PHE A 86 -13.11 32.24 -18.11
C PHE A 86 -12.46 30.93 -18.61
N PRO A 87 -13.26 29.92 -19.01
CA PRO A 87 -12.75 28.58 -19.32
C PRO A 87 -11.79 28.53 -20.53
N SER A 88 -11.89 29.51 -21.45
CA SER A 88 -11.00 29.64 -22.62
C SER A 88 -9.69 30.37 -22.33
N LEU A 89 -9.51 30.93 -21.13
CA LEU A 89 -8.35 31.76 -20.81
C LEU A 89 -7.07 30.93 -20.61
N LEU A 90 -7.19 29.78 -19.93
CA LEU A 90 -6.05 28.92 -19.60
C LEU A 90 -5.85 27.86 -20.69
N GLN A 91 -4.70 27.94 -21.37
CA GLN A 91 -4.28 26.95 -22.36
C GLN A 91 -3.67 25.72 -21.67
N LEU A 92 -3.43 24.64 -22.43
CA LEU A 92 -2.83 23.42 -21.89
C LEU A 92 -1.52 23.69 -21.16
N LYS A 93 -0.62 24.48 -21.76
CA LYS A 93 0.67 24.89 -21.15
C LYS A 93 0.51 25.61 -19.80
N ASP A 94 -0.61 26.30 -19.61
CA ASP A 94 -0.90 27.04 -18.37
C ASP A 94 -1.39 26.08 -17.27
N CYS A 95 -1.91 24.91 -17.66
CA CYS A 95 -2.51 23.92 -16.76
C CYS A 95 -1.57 22.78 -16.39
N VAL A 96 -0.60 22.42 -17.23
CA VAL A 96 0.37 21.35 -16.95
C VAL A 96 1.04 21.53 -15.58
N PRO A 97 1.54 22.72 -15.19
CA PRO A 97 2.14 22.91 -13.86
C PRO A 97 1.14 22.65 -12.71
N ILE A 98 -0.16 22.91 -12.92
CA ILE A 98 -1.19 22.63 -11.91
C ILE A 98 -1.46 21.13 -11.84
N TYR A 99 -1.49 20.45 -12.99
CA TYR A 99 -1.68 18.99 -13.04
C TYR A 99 -0.54 18.24 -12.38
N GLU A 100 0.71 18.63 -12.60
CA GLU A 100 1.88 18.02 -11.93
C GLU A 100 1.82 18.16 -10.40
N LEU A 101 1.23 19.25 -9.89
CA LEU A 101 1.11 19.49 -8.46
C LEU A 101 0.18 18.53 -7.72
N VAL A 102 -0.68 17.76 -8.40
CA VAL A 102 -1.44 16.68 -7.74
C VAL A 102 -0.50 15.61 -7.15
N TYR A 103 0.76 15.57 -7.58
CA TYR A 103 1.82 14.70 -7.05
C TYR A 103 2.74 15.41 -6.04
N SER A 104 2.46 16.66 -5.66
CA SER A 104 3.28 17.40 -4.69
C SER A 104 3.33 16.71 -3.32
N ASN A 105 4.48 16.81 -2.64
CA ASN A 105 4.63 16.35 -1.25
C ASN A 105 3.80 17.21 -0.27
N HIS A 106 3.48 18.46 -0.61
CA HIS A 106 2.64 19.30 0.24
C HIS A 106 1.16 18.99 0.00
N ARG A 107 0.53 18.21 0.89
CA ARG A 107 -0.86 17.73 0.73
C ARG A 107 -1.87 18.84 0.42
N GLY A 108 -1.79 19.99 1.09
CA GLY A 108 -2.72 21.10 0.84
C GLY A 108 -2.61 21.67 -0.58
N LEU A 109 -1.40 21.68 -1.15
CA LEU A 109 -1.16 22.12 -2.52
C LEU A 109 -1.67 21.09 -3.52
N ALA A 110 -1.41 19.81 -3.25
CA ALA A 110 -1.91 18.70 -4.07
C ALA A 110 -3.44 18.64 -4.10
N VAL A 111 -4.12 18.83 -2.98
CA VAL A 111 -5.59 18.89 -2.92
C VAL A 111 -6.12 20.09 -3.71
N ALA A 112 -5.51 21.28 -3.57
CA ALA A 112 -5.91 22.45 -4.35
C ALA A 112 -5.72 22.24 -5.88
N ALA A 113 -4.66 21.54 -6.28
CA ALA A 113 -4.47 21.10 -7.66
C ALA A 113 -5.51 20.05 -8.09
N GLY A 114 -5.87 19.13 -7.20
CA GLY A 114 -6.93 18.14 -7.42
C GLY A 114 -8.31 18.77 -7.63
N GLU A 115 -8.63 19.86 -6.93
CA GLU A 115 -9.84 20.66 -7.15
C GLU A 115 -9.87 21.33 -8.53
N PHE A 116 -8.72 21.80 -9.00
CA PHE A 116 -8.57 22.33 -10.36
C PHE A 116 -8.80 21.23 -11.40
N LEU A 117 -8.15 20.07 -11.21
CA LEU A 117 -8.32 18.89 -12.07
C LEU A 117 -9.79 18.47 -12.13
N ASN A 118 -10.48 18.43 -10.99
CA ASN A 118 -11.91 18.09 -10.93
C ASN A 118 -12.77 19.07 -11.71
N THR A 119 -12.51 20.37 -11.58
CA THR A 119 -13.25 21.41 -12.28
C THR A 119 -13.05 21.33 -13.80
N LYS A 120 -11.82 21.09 -14.26
CA LYS A 120 -11.45 21.13 -15.68
C LYS A 120 -11.67 19.82 -16.42
N VAL A 121 -11.30 18.68 -15.84
CA VAL A 121 -11.37 17.38 -16.52
C VAL A 121 -12.72 16.71 -16.27
N PHE A 122 -13.17 16.66 -15.01
CA PHE A 122 -14.37 15.90 -14.66
C PHE A 122 -15.67 16.71 -14.88
N GLN A 123 -15.73 17.96 -14.39
CA GLN A 123 -16.96 18.75 -14.47
C GLN A 123 -17.19 19.44 -15.83
N HIS A 124 -16.12 19.87 -16.52
CA HIS A 124 -16.25 20.49 -17.84
C HIS A 124 -16.64 19.48 -18.93
N SER A 125 -16.14 18.25 -18.85
CA SER A 125 -16.51 17.12 -19.72
C SER A 125 -18.01 16.82 -19.66
N HIS A 126 -18.64 16.95 -18.47
CA HIS A 126 -20.09 16.80 -18.32
C HIS A 126 -20.92 17.95 -18.90
N ARG A 127 -20.49 19.23 -18.75
CA ARG A 127 -21.23 20.37 -19.31
C ARG A 127 -21.31 20.36 -20.84
N GLY A 128 -20.32 19.78 -21.52
CA GLY A 128 -20.35 19.60 -22.98
C GLY A 128 -21.38 18.56 -23.46
N ARG A 129 -21.86 17.67 -22.59
CA ARG A 129 -22.69 16.51 -22.95
C ARG A 129 -24.15 16.64 -22.51
N THR A 130 -24.47 17.43 -21.49
CA THR A 130 -25.87 17.69 -21.09
C THR A 130 -26.68 18.45 -22.15
N ALA A 131 -26.04 18.95 -23.21
CA ALA A 131 -26.72 19.56 -24.36
C ALA A 131 -27.25 18.55 -25.38
N THR A 132 -26.88 17.26 -25.32
CA THR A 132 -27.21 16.27 -26.36
C THR A 132 -28.03 15.06 -25.93
N THR A 133 -28.35 14.88 -24.64
CA THR A 133 -29.12 13.71 -24.17
C THR A 133 -30.33 14.09 -23.31
N THR A 134 -31.36 14.64 -23.95
CA THR A 134 -32.72 14.59 -23.39
C THR A 134 -33.31 13.19 -23.61
N GLY A 135 -33.21 12.31 -22.62
CA GLY A 135 -34.05 11.12 -22.52
C GLY A 135 -33.36 9.85 -22.04
N SER A 136 -33.50 9.55 -20.75
CA SER A 136 -33.92 8.23 -20.21
C SER A 136 -33.68 8.18 -18.70
N GLY A 137 -34.76 8.02 -17.95
CA GLY A 137 -34.73 7.95 -16.49
C GLY A 137 -34.15 6.63 -15.97
N GLY A 138 -33.53 6.69 -14.80
CA GLY A 138 -33.49 5.58 -13.85
C GLY A 138 -32.17 4.84 -13.64
N ARG A 139 -31.14 5.02 -14.49
CA ARG A 139 -29.81 4.35 -14.34
C ARG A 139 -28.60 5.30 -14.45
N SER A 140 -28.84 6.61 -14.46
CA SER A 140 -27.89 7.64 -14.91
C SER A 140 -26.62 7.81 -14.05
N GLY A 141 -26.58 7.37 -12.79
CA GLY A 141 -25.41 7.63 -11.92
C GLY A 141 -24.17 6.76 -12.21
N MET A 142 -24.39 5.53 -12.69
CA MET A 142 -23.31 4.54 -12.86
C MET A 142 -22.51 4.76 -14.15
N GLY A 143 -23.19 5.18 -15.23
CA GLY A 143 -22.53 5.53 -16.49
C GLY A 143 -21.72 6.83 -16.40
N ASP A 144 -22.16 7.78 -15.56
CA ASP A 144 -21.45 9.04 -15.35
C ASP A 144 -20.14 8.83 -14.57
N ASN A 145 -20.18 8.08 -13.45
CA ASN A 145 -18.97 7.76 -12.68
C ASN A 145 -18.00 6.87 -13.46
N ALA A 146 -18.49 5.92 -14.26
CA ALA A 146 -17.64 5.07 -15.09
C ALA A 146 -16.79 5.92 -16.05
N LYS A 147 -17.41 6.92 -16.68
CA LYS A 147 -16.68 7.83 -17.57
C LYS A 147 -15.68 8.70 -16.83
N LEU A 148 -16.04 9.20 -15.64
CA LEU A 148 -15.12 9.99 -14.82
C LEU A 148 -13.90 9.19 -14.37
N ILE A 149 -14.11 7.92 -14.00
CA ILE A 149 -13.02 7.00 -13.66
C ILE A 149 -12.14 6.76 -14.88
N GLN A 150 -12.71 6.50 -16.06
CA GLN A 150 -11.93 6.37 -17.30
C GLN A 150 -11.11 7.63 -17.62
N ASP A 151 -11.70 8.82 -17.47
CA ASP A 151 -10.99 10.09 -17.69
C ASP A 151 -9.86 10.30 -16.65
N LEU A 152 -10.03 9.84 -15.41
CA LEU A 152 -8.97 9.82 -14.39
C LEU A 152 -7.83 8.87 -14.78
N ILE A 153 -8.16 7.66 -15.27
CA ILE A 153 -7.15 6.70 -15.71
C ILE A 153 -6.40 7.22 -16.94
N GLN A 154 -7.09 7.85 -17.89
CA GLN A 154 -6.45 8.50 -19.02
C GLN A 154 -5.50 9.61 -18.57
N PHE A 155 -5.93 10.46 -17.62
CA PHE A 155 -5.06 11.47 -17.03
C PHE A 155 -3.83 10.87 -16.35
N TYR A 156 -3.99 9.75 -15.64
CA TYR A 156 -2.89 9.06 -14.98
C TYR A 156 -1.87 8.52 -16.00
N ILE A 157 -2.35 7.91 -17.09
CA ILE A 157 -1.51 7.37 -18.16
C ILE A 157 -0.78 8.49 -18.92
N GLU A 158 -1.50 9.53 -19.37
CA GLU A 158 -0.92 10.62 -20.16
C GLU A 158 0.02 11.53 -19.36
N GLY A 159 -0.20 11.61 -18.04
CA GLY A 159 0.58 12.49 -17.18
C GLY A 159 2.03 12.04 -17.02
N GLU A 160 2.30 10.73 -17.04
CA GLU A 160 3.63 10.11 -16.82
C GLU A 160 4.45 10.75 -15.68
N CYS A 161 3.77 11.30 -14.66
CA CYS A 161 4.41 12.04 -13.58
C CYS A 161 4.87 11.12 -12.44
N HIS A 162 4.29 9.93 -12.31
CA HIS A 162 4.53 9.02 -11.19
C HIS A 162 4.24 7.57 -11.59
N ASP A 163 5.03 6.63 -11.06
CA ASP A 163 4.88 5.18 -11.31
C ASP A 163 3.75 4.52 -10.51
N HIS A 164 3.06 5.26 -9.61
CA HIS A 164 2.00 4.69 -8.77
C HIS A 164 0.91 5.70 -8.44
N ALA A 165 -0.33 5.24 -8.30
CA ALA A 165 -1.50 6.09 -8.12
C ALA A 165 -1.64 6.75 -6.72
N THR A 166 -0.78 6.41 -5.73
CA THR A 166 -1.05 6.78 -4.33
C THR A 166 -1.17 8.30 -4.09
N TYR A 167 -0.30 9.11 -4.69
CA TYR A 167 -0.37 10.57 -4.53
C TYR A 167 -1.56 11.19 -5.29
N LEU A 168 -1.90 10.65 -6.47
CA LEU A 168 -3.07 11.09 -7.23
C LEU A 168 -4.36 10.82 -6.46
N VAL A 169 -4.51 9.61 -5.90
CA VAL A 169 -5.67 9.23 -5.09
C VAL A 169 -5.80 10.13 -3.86
N ASP A 170 -4.73 10.35 -3.10
CA ASP A 170 -4.78 11.21 -1.91
C ASP A 170 -5.16 12.65 -2.23
N ALA A 171 -4.75 13.18 -3.38
CA ALA A 171 -5.10 14.53 -3.81
C ALA A 171 -6.61 14.69 -4.11
N LEU A 172 -7.32 13.59 -4.41
CA LEU A 172 -8.71 13.60 -4.88
C LEU A 172 -9.69 12.94 -3.89
N ILE A 173 -9.22 12.12 -2.94
CA ILE A 173 -10.07 11.25 -2.13
C ILE A 173 -11.11 11.99 -1.26
N ASP A 174 -10.80 13.21 -0.82
CA ASP A 174 -11.67 14.02 0.04
C ASP A 174 -12.67 14.86 -0.79
N THR A 175 -12.31 15.24 -2.02
CA THR A 175 -13.07 16.19 -2.84
C THR A 175 -13.85 15.53 -3.98
N ASN A 176 -13.47 14.32 -4.38
CA ASN A 176 -14.02 13.65 -5.56
C ASN A 176 -14.64 12.30 -5.16
N PRO A 177 -15.97 12.24 -4.93
CA PRO A 177 -16.65 11.02 -4.46
C PRO A 177 -16.45 9.79 -5.34
N MET A 178 -16.22 9.97 -6.65
CA MET A 178 -15.95 8.89 -7.61
C MET A 178 -14.74 8.03 -7.23
N ILE A 179 -13.77 8.58 -6.49
CA ILE A 179 -12.58 7.85 -6.03
C ILE A 179 -12.94 6.72 -5.06
N LYS A 180 -14.09 6.85 -4.37
CA LYS A 180 -14.64 5.83 -3.45
C LYS A 180 -15.81 5.06 -4.07
N ASP A 181 -16.03 5.17 -5.39
CA ASP A 181 -17.02 4.36 -6.11
C ASP A 181 -16.39 3.03 -6.56
N TRP A 182 -16.10 2.19 -5.57
CA TRP A 182 -15.45 0.89 -5.79
C TRP A 182 -16.31 -0.07 -6.63
N GLN A 183 -17.64 0.05 -6.56
CA GLN A 183 -18.55 -0.80 -7.35
C GLN A 183 -18.34 -0.53 -8.84
N THR A 184 -18.33 0.74 -9.24
CA THR A 184 -18.08 1.10 -10.64
C THR A 184 -16.67 0.70 -11.09
N MET A 185 -15.64 0.83 -10.25
CA MET A 185 -14.28 0.35 -10.58
C MET A 185 -14.24 -1.17 -10.79
N VAL A 186 -14.91 -1.94 -9.91
CA VAL A 186 -15.03 -3.40 -10.04
C VAL A 186 -15.76 -3.78 -11.32
N ASP A 187 -16.87 -3.12 -11.64
CA ASP A 187 -17.66 -3.43 -12.82
C ASP A 187 -16.90 -3.13 -14.11
N LEU A 188 -16.10 -2.05 -14.13
CA LEU A 188 -15.16 -1.77 -15.22
C LEU A 188 -14.07 -2.85 -15.34
N LEU A 189 -13.48 -3.28 -14.22
CA LEU A 189 -12.46 -4.34 -14.24
C LEU A 189 -12.99 -5.71 -14.63
N LEU A 190 -14.28 -5.97 -14.41
CA LEU A 190 -14.95 -7.21 -14.83
C LEU A 190 -15.52 -7.12 -16.24
N SER A 191 -15.62 -5.92 -16.81
CA SER A 191 -15.96 -5.72 -18.22
C SER A 191 -14.71 -5.73 -19.10
N ASP A 192 -14.92 -5.70 -20.42
CA ASP A 192 -13.86 -5.59 -21.43
C ASP A 192 -13.63 -4.12 -21.86
N GLU A 193 -14.24 -3.14 -21.17
CA GLU A 193 -14.20 -1.72 -21.58
C GLU A 193 -12.86 -1.03 -21.30
N VAL A 194 -12.03 -1.59 -20.41
CA VAL A 194 -10.79 -0.97 -19.92
C VAL A 194 -9.57 -1.89 -20.04
N GLU A 195 -9.60 -2.84 -20.99
CA GLU A 195 -8.57 -3.88 -21.15
C GLU A 195 -7.13 -3.31 -21.20
N SER A 196 -6.93 -2.20 -21.92
CA SER A 196 -5.61 -1.55 -22.04
C SER A 196 -5.17 -0.77 -20.80
N ALA A 197 -6.04 -0.61 -19.81
CA ALA A 197 -5.83 0.27 -18.65
C ALA A 197 -6.16 -0.42 -17.31
N GLU A 198 -6.29 -1.75 -17.31
CA GLU A 198 -6.65 -2.54 -16.13
C GLU A 198 -5.64 -2.37 -14.98
N SER A 199 -4.34 -2.33 -15.29
CA SER A 199 -3.29 -2.19 -14.26
C SER A 199 -3.42 -0.86 -13.51
N GLN A 200 -3.60 0.24 -14.24
CA GLN A 200 -3.79 1.57 -13.66
C GLN A 200 -5.09 1.65 -12.86
N LEU A 201 -6.17 1.03 -13.33
CA LEU A 201 -7.43 0.99 -12.60
C LEU A 201 -7.33 0.15 -11.32
N ILE A 202 -6.61 -0.98 -11.34
CA ILE A 202 -6.31 -1.79 -10.15
C ILE A 202 -5.50 -0.97 -9.14
N GLU A 203 -4.48 -0.23 -9.57
CA GLU A 203 -3.70 0.62 -8.67
C GLU A 203 -4.55 1.71 -8.01
N VAL A 204 -5.40 2.39 -8.77
CA VAL A 204 -6.33 3.41 -8.25
C VAL A 204 -7.31 2.77 -7.25
N LEU A 205 -7.87 1.60 -7.56
CA LEU A 205 -8.74 0.85 -6.67
C LEU A 205 -8.04 0.48 -5.36
N VAL A 206 -6.84 -0.11 -5.42
CA VAL A 206 -6.09 -0.55 -4.23
C VAL A 206 -5.66 0.65 -3.39
N CYS A 207 -5.18 1.73 -4.00
CA CYS A 207 -4.81 2.94 -3.29
C CYS A 207 -6.00 3.59 -2.60
N SER A 208 -7.17 3.67 -3.27
CA SER A 208 -8.36 4.29 -2.68
C SER A 208 -8.94 3.45 -1.54
N VAL A 209 -8.93 2.12 -1.67
CA VAL A 209 -9.34 1.19 -0.60
C VAL A 209 -8.44 1.32 0.62
N ARG A 210 -7.12 1.24 0.42
CA ARG A 210 -6.15 1.32 1.53
C ARG A 210 -6.33 2.64 2.28
N GLN A 211 -6.35 3.77 1.55
CA GLN A 211 -6.45 5.08 2.18
C GLN A 211 -7.81 5.31 2.85
N ALA A 212 -8.91 4.83 2.28
CA ALA A 212 -10.23 4.93 2.91
C ALA A 212 -10.37 4.03 4.15
N ALA A 213 -9.68 2.88 4.19
CA ALA A 213 -9.71 1.97 5.32
C ALA A 213 -8.80 2.40 6.48
N THR A 214 -7.59 2.89 6.18
CA THR A 214 -6.60 3.25 7.20
C THR A 214 -6.64 4.72 7.59
N GLY A 215 -7.07 5.60 6.68
CA GLY A 215 -6.99 7.05 6.84
C GLY A 215 -5.56 7.60 6.74
N GLU A 216 -4.57 6.75 6.43
CA GLU A 216 -3.17 7.13 6.36
C GLU A 216 -2.86 7.70 4.97
N PRO A 217 -2.38 8.95 4.88
CA PRO A 217 -1.92 9.52 3.61
C PRO A 217 -0.61 8.86 3.15
N PRO A 218 -0.22 9.01 1.88
CA PRO A 218 1.07 8.55 1.40
C PRO A 218 2.24 9.11 2.21
N VAL A 219 3.37 8.41 2.12
CA VAL A 219 4.67 8.86 2.64
C VAL A 219 4.93 10.31 2.17
N GLY A 220 5.46 11.15 3.04
CA GLY A 220 5.71 12.56 2.73
C GLY A 220 4.49 13.49 2.82
N ARG A 221 3.24 12.98 2.79
CA ARG A 221 2.01 13.76 3.00
C ARG A 221 1.39 13.63 4.38
N SER A 222 2.02 12.84 5.25
CA SER A 222 1.64 12.73 6.65
C SER A 222 1.80 14.07 7.36
N VAL A 223 0.67 14.68 7.70
CA VAL A 223 0.67 15.73 8.74
C VAL A 223 0.85 14.99 10.05
N VAL A 224 1.84 15.38 10.87
CA VAL A 224 2.05 14.81 12.21
C VAL A 224 0.82 15.10 13.07
N LYS A 225 -0.23 14.29 12.93
CA LYS A 225 -1.41 14.32 13.79
C LYS A 225 -1.00 13.66 15.10
N ARG A 226 -0.63 14.48 16.08
CA ARG A 226 -0.44 14.03 17.46
C ARG A 226 -1.81 13.76 18.08
N GLY A 227 -2.21 12.50 18.13
CA GLY A 227 -3.42 12.04 18.82
C GLY A 227 -4.15 10.92 18.10
N ALA A 228 -5.01 10.21 18.83
CA ALA A 228 -5.93 9.25 18.23
C ALA A 228 -6.90 9.97 17.27
N PRO A 229 -7.44 9.28 16.24
CA PRO A 229 -8.44 9.85 15.34
C PRO A 229 -9.64 10.38 16.13
N SER A 230 -10.24 11.46 15.65
CA SER A 230 -11.47 11.97 16.25
C SER A 230 -12.60 10.95 16.10
N THR A 231 -13.60 10.98 17.00
CA THR A 231 -14.77 10.08 16.92
C THR A 231 -15.50 10.16 15.57
N LYS A 232 -15.50 11.34 14.94
CA LYS A 232 -16.08 11.54 13.61
C LYS A 232 -15.24 10.84 12.53
N GLU A 233 -13.92 11.02 12.54
CA GLU A 233 -13.01 10.36 11.60
C GLU A 233 -13.05 8.84 11.75
N SER A 234 -13.00 8.31 12.98
CA SER A 234 -13.11 6.86 13.23
C SER A 234 -14.42 6.28 12.70
N ARG A 235 -15.53 7.02 12.81
CA ARG A 235 -16.82 6.59 12.26
C ARG A 235 -16.79 6.54 10.75
N THR A 236 -16.27 7.58 10.10
CA THR A 236 -16.16 7.61 8.63
C THR A 236 -15.26 6.50 8.10
N LEU A 237 -14.11 6.23 8.74
CA LEU A 237 -13.25 5.10 8.39
C LEU A 237 -13.98 3.76 8.51
N LEU A 238 -14.77 3.57 9.57
CA LEU A 238 -15.56 2.35 9.75
C LEU A 238 -16.64 2.21 8.68
N GLU A 239 -17.37 3.29 8.37
CA GLU A 239 -18.42 3.32 7.33
C GLU A 239 -17.84 3.02 5.94
N ASP A 240 -16.72 3.66 5.59
CA ASP A 240 -16.00 3.39 4.34
C ASP A 240 -15.52 1.93 4.28
N ARG A 241 -14.98 1.42 5.40
CA ARG A 241 -14.54 0.02 5.50
C ARG A 241 -15.68 -0.98 5.36
N THR A 242 -16.88 -0.67 5.86
CA THR A 242 -18.07 -1.49 5.64
C THR A 242 -18.45 -1.48 4.16
N ARG A 243 -18.58 -0.30 3.55
CA ARG A 243 -18.95 -0.16 2.12
C ARG A 243 -17.99 -0.86 1.18
N LEU A 244 -16.67 -0.69 1.36
CA LEU A 244 -15.69 -1.37 0.50
C LEU A 244 -15.75 -2.88 0.69
N SER A 245 -16.04 -3.37 1.90
CA SER A 245 -16.16 -4.80 2.16
C SER A 245 -17.39 -5.40 1.50
N GLU A 246 -18.53 -4.69 1.51
CA GLU A 246 -19.78 -5.11 0.83
C GLU A 246 -19.56 -5.34 -0.68
N VAL A 247 -18.78 -4.47 -1.31
CA VAL A 247 -18.48 -4.54 -2.75
C VAL A 247 -17.39 -5.57 -3.05
N LEU A 248 -16.28 -5.54 -2.31
CA LEU A 248 -15.07 -6.28 -2.68
C LEU A 248 -15.07 -7.72 -2.21
N ILE A 249 -15.75 -8.08 -1.12
CA ILE A 249 -15.86 -9.48 -0.68
C ILE A 249 -16.40 -10.39 -1.82
N PRO A 250 -17.52 -10.06 -2.48
CA PRO A 250 -18.03 -10.90 -3.57
C PRO A 250 -17.27 -10.76 -4.89
N ALA A 251 -16.57 -9.65 -5.11
CA ALA A 251 -15.89 -9.35 -6.37
C ALA A 251 -14.45 -9.89 -6.41
N LEU A 252 -13.72 -9.84 -5.30
CA LEU A 252 -12.30 -10.13 -5.24
C LEU A 252 -11.92 -11.52 -5.77
N PRO A 253 -12.63 -12.62 -5.44
CA PRO A 253 -12.28 -13.93 -5.99
C PRO A 253 -12.35 -13.96 -7.52
N LYS A 254 -13.34 -13.26 -8.11
CA LYS A 254 -13.52 -13.17 -9.57
C LYS A 254 -12.41 -12.35 -10.22
N LEU A 255 -12.03 -11.22 -9.60
CA LEU A 255 -10.94 -10.38 -10.09
C LEU A 255 -9.60 -11.12 -10.05
N LEU A 256 -9.29 -11.77 -8.93
CA LEU A 256 -8.08 -12.58 -8.80
C LEU A 256 -8.05 -13.72 -9.81
N GLN A 257 -9.19 -14.38 -10.06
CA GLN A 257 -9.27 -15.44 -11.07
C GLN A 257 -9.10 -14.89 -12.50
N LYS A 258 -9.71 -13.74 -12.84
CA LYS A 258 -9.54 -13.07 -14.15
C LYS A 258 -8.07 -12.73 -14.40
N PHE A 259 -7.40 -12.17 -13.40
CA PHE A 259 -6.02 -11.67 -13.54
C PHE A 259 -4.94 -12.65 -13.08
N ILE A 260 -5.27 -13.91 -12.79
CA ILE A 260 -4.34 -14.86 -12.16
C ILE A 260 -3.04 -15.11 -12.94
N ALA A 261 -3.01 -14.83 -14.25
CA ALA A 261 -1.81 -14.99 -15.07
C ALA A 261 -0.84 -13.79 -14.96
N ASP A 262 -1.30 -12.64 -14.47
CA ASP A 262 -0.55 -11.40 -14.40
C ASP A 262 -0.03 -11.17 -12.97
N ARG A 263 1.30 -11.23 -12.79
CA ARG A 263 1.96 -11.10 -11.49
C ARG A 263 1.59 -9.79 -10.79
N ASP A 264 1.69 -8.67 -11.49
CA ASP A 264 1.63 -7.35 -10.88
C ASP A 264 0.18 -6.98 -10.50
N LYS A 265 -0.78 -7.36 -11.36
CA LYS A 265 -2.21 -7.22 -11.05
C LYS A 265 -2.61 -8.06 -9.83
N VAL A 266 -2.14 -9.31 -9.75
CA VAL A 266 -2.43 -10.19 -8.59
C VAL A 266 -1.79 -9.66 -7.32
N ALA A 267 -0.53 -9.20 -7.38
CA ALA A 267 0.18 -8.65 -6.22
C ALA A 267 -0.57 -7.44 -5.61
N ASN A 268 -1.12 -6.57 -6.45
CA ASN A 268 -1.95 -5.47 -6.00
C ASN A 268 -3.28 -5.94 -5.38
N LEU A 269 -4.01 -6.83 -6.08
CA LEU A 269 -5.34 -7.27 -5.65
C LEU A 269 -5.33 -8.11 -4.36
N ILE A 270 -4.31 -8.95 -4.15
CA ILE A 270 -4.22 -9.84 -2.98
C ILE A 270 -4.00 -9.08 -1.65
N SER A 271 -3.66 -7.79 -1.72
CA SER A 271 -3.56 -6.92 -0.54
C SER A 271 -4.92 -6.42 -0.03
N LEU A 272 -5.97 -6.43 -0.86
CA LEU A 272 -7.30 -5.89 -0.52
C LEU A 272 -7.94 -6.52 0.74
N PRO A 273 -7.87 -7.84 0.97
CA PRO A 273 -8.44 -8.49 2.15
C PRO A 273 -7.98 -7.93 3.49
N LEU A 274 -6.76 -7.37 3.57
CA LEU A 274 -6.22 -6.75 4.78
C LEU A 274 -7.07 -5.56 5.25
N ASN A 275 -7.86 -4.97 4.35
CA ASN A 275 -8.73 -3.84 4.61
C ASN A 275 -10.18 -4.25 4.95
N PHE A 276 -10.56 -5.53 4.83
CA PHE A 276 -11.96 -5.95 4.98
C PHE A 276 -12.41 -6.05 6.44
N GLN A 277 -13.71 -5.92 6.70
CA GLN A 277 -14.33 -6.29 7.97
C GLN A 277 -14.66 -7.79 7.97
N LEU A 278 -13.87 -8.58 8.71
CA LEU A 278 -13.97 -10.05 8.67
C LEU A 278 -15.32 -10.60 9.16
N ASP A 279 -15.97 -9.92 10.10
CA ASP A 279 -17.30 -10.31 10.60
C ASP A 279 -18.35 -10.35 9.49
N MET A 280 -18.16 -9.59 8.41
CA MET A 280 -19.07 -9.58 7.27
C MET A 280 -19.09 -10.90 6.51
N TYR A 281 -18.02 -11.71 6.55
CA TYR A 281 -18.05 -13.03 5.93
C TYR A 281 -19.10 -13.95 6.56
N MET A 282 -19.29 -13.83 7.88
CA MET A 282 -20.24 -14.63 8.65
C MET A 282 -21.65 -14.02 8.64
N ALA A 283 -21.76 -12.74 8.28
CA ALA A 283 -23.03 -12.08 8.06
C ALA A 283 -23.54 -12.35 6.63
N GLY A 284 -24.86 -12.53 6.46
CA GLY A 284 -25.48 -12.39 5.13
C GLY A 284 -25.07 -13.43 4.07
N ARG A 285 -24.62 -14.63 4.45
CA ARG A 285 -24.27 -15.75 3.54
C ARG A 285 -23.05 -15.50 2.65
N LEU A 286 -22.10 -14.67 3.09
CA LEU A 286 -20.86 -14.39 2.35
C LEU A 286 -19.77 -15.46 2.51
N GLU A 287 -19.98 -16.48 3.35
CA GLU A 287 -19.09 -17.65 3.56
C GLU A 287 -18.69 -18.37 2.27
N ASN A 288 -19.56 -18.38 1.26
CA ASN A 288 -19.25 -18.95 -0.05
C ASN A 288 -18.16 -18.16 -0.77
N HIS A 289 -18.14 -16.83 -0.63
CA HIS A 289 -17.09 -15.98 -1.21
C HIS A 289 -15.77 -16.14 -0.47
N LEU A 290 -15.81 -16.39 0.85
CA LEU A 290 -14.61 -16.75 1.62
C LEU A 290 -14.03 -18.07 1.12
N THR A 291 -14.89 -19.07 0.92
CA THR A 291 -14.50 -20.37 0.35
C THR A 291 -13.87 -20.22 -1.03
N GLU A 292 -14.47 -19.40 -1.89
CA GLU A 292 -13.94 -19.15 -3.23
C GLU A 292 -12.62 -18.37 -3.20
N LEU A 293 -12.50 -17.38 -2.32
CA LEU A 293 -11.25 -16.66 -2.10
C LEU A 293 -10.13 -17.62 -1.70
N MET A 294 -10.39 -18.53 -0.76
CA MET A 294 -9.40 -19.52 -0.32
C MET A 294 -8.97 -20.47 -1.45
N ARG A 295 -9.89 -20.84 -2.36
CA ARG A 295 -9.54 -21.64 -3.55
C ARG A 295 -8.66 -20.86 -4.51
N VAL A 296 -8.99 -19.60 -4.79
CA VAL A 296 -8.20 -18.78 -5.70
C VAL A 296 -6.82 -18.48 -5.11
N VAL A 297 -6.70 -18.31 -3.78
CA VAL A 297 -5.41 -18.18 -3.09
C VAL A 297 -4.54 -19.42 -3.29
N ASP A 298 -5.11 -20.62 -3.19
CA ASP A 298 -4.40 -21.88 -3.46
C ASP A 298 -3.83 -21.89 -4.89
N MET A 299 -4.65 -21.53 -5.89
CA MET A 299 -4.21 -21.40 -7.28
C MET A 299 -3.13 -20.31 -7.49
N ILE A 300 -3.20 -19.20 -6.76
CA ILE A 300 -2.19 -18.13 -6.80
C ILE A 300 -0.86 -18.66 -6.27
N VAL A 301 -0.88 -19.32 -5.11
CA VAL A 301 0.32 -19.89 -4.49
C VAL A 301 0.90 -21.02 -5.36
N GLU A 302 0.09 -21.75 -6.12
CA GLU A 302 0.60 -22.72 -7.10
C GLU A 302 1.37 -22.03 -8.24
N LYS A 303 0.76 -21.01 -8.86
CA LYS A 303 1.28 -20.37 -10.08
C LYS A 303 2.40 -19.35 -9.85
N HIS A 304 2.40 -18.66 -8.71
CA HIS A 304 3.31 -17.55 -8.42
C HIS A 304 4.27 -17.92 -7.31
N ALA A 305 5.50 -17.39 -7.39
CA ALA A 305 6.54 -17.57 -6.38
C ALA A 305 7.26 -16.26 -6.05
N ASP A 306 6.60 -15.13 -6.34
CA ASP A 306 7.11 -13.80 -6.02
C ASP A 306 7.15 -13.59 -4.49
N GLU A 307 8.27 -13.08 -3.99
CA GLU A 307 8.49 -12.98 -2.56
C GLU A 307 7.53 -11.99 -1.86
N GLU A 308 7.31 -10.81 -2.43
CA GLU A 308 6.41 -9.80 -1.85
C GLU A 308 4.96 -10.25 -1.89
N MET A 309 4.54 -10.89 -2.99
CA MET A 309 3.21 -11.49 -3.11
C MET A 309 3.01 -12.59 -2.06
N MET A 310 3.97 -13.51 -1.90
CA MET A 310 3.86 -14.59 -0.90
C MET A 310 3.81 -14.04 0.53
N ASN A 311 4.59 -12.99 0.83
CA ASN A 311 4.50 -12.29 2.13
C ASN A 311 3.09 -11.70 2.34
N THR A 312 2.51 -11.09 1.31
CA THR A 312 1.15 -10.53 1.37
C THR A 312 0.09 -11.62 1.59
N VAL A 313 0.24 -12.77 0.95
CA VAL A 313 -0.63 -13.94 1.18
C VAL A 313 -0.51 -14.44 2.62
N ALA A 314 0.70 -14.58 3.14
CA ALA A 314 0.93 -14.99 4.53
C ALA A 314 0.32 -13.99 5.53
N GLU A 315 0.45 -12.69 5.27
CA GLU A 315 -0.17 -11.63 6.06
C GLU A 315 -1.69 -11.70 6.02
N MET A 316 -2.30 -11.88 4.84
CA MET A 316 -3.75 -12.08 4.69
C MET A 316 -4.24 -13.27 5.52
N ILE A 317 -3.56 -14.40 5.44
CA ILE A 317 -3.94 -15.62 6.17
C ILE A 317 -3.84 -15.42 7.69
N THR A 318 -2.84 -14.65 8.12
CA THR A 318 -2.66 -14.26 9.52
C THR A 318 -3.77 -13.33 9.97
N TYR A 319 -4.10 -12.33 9.15
CA TYR A 319 -5.20 -11.41 9.39
C TYR A 319 -6.53 -12.16 9.54
N PHE A 320 -6.81 -13.13 8.68
CA PHE A 320 -8.01 -13.97 8.76
C PHE A 320 -8.08 -14.78 10.05
N SER A 321 -6.93 -15.11 10.63
CA SER A 321 -6.84 -15.84 11.90
C SER A 321 -7.15 -14.96 13.12
N THR A 322 -7.26 -13.63 12.96
CA THR A 322 -7.65 -12.71 14.05
C THR A 322 -9.14 -12.76 14.38
N ASN A 323 -9.97 -13.26 13.45
CA ASN A 323 -11.40 -13.45 13.66
C ASN A 323 -11.72 -14.94 13.84
N THR A 324 -12.24 -15.32 15.00
CA THR A 324 -12.45 -16.73 15.37
C THR A 324 -13.30 -17.51 14.36
N ALA A 325 -14.38 -16.90 13.85
CA ALA A 325 -15.30 -17.58 12.94
C ALA A 325 -14.70 -17.77 11.55
N VAL A 326 -14.06 -16.73 11.00
CA VAL A 326 -13.28 -16.83 9.75
C VAL A 326 -12.12 -17.80 9.90
N ALA A 327 -11.44 -17.80 11.04
CA ALA A 327 -10.33 -18.70 11.34
C ALA A 327 -10.78 -20.17 11.33
N GLN A 328 -11.94 -20.48 11.90
CA GLN A 328 -12.51 -21.84 11.87
C GLN A 328 -12.91 -22.25 10.45
N HIS A 329 -13.59 -21.36 9.71
CA HIS A 329 -14.03 -21.64 8.34
C HIS A 329 -12.86 -21.91 7.38
N THR A 330 -11.75 -21.19 7.55
CA THR A 330 -10.58 -21.29 6.67
C THR A 330 -9.51 -22.29 7.16
N GLU A 331 -9.70 -22.94 8.32
CA GLU A 331 -8.69 -23.80 8.96
C GLU A 331 -8.20 -24.93 8.04
N THR A 332 -9.14 -25.67 7.44
CA THR A 332 -8.79 -26.79 6.56
C THR A 332 -8.01 -26.32 5.32
N TYR A 333 -8.35 -25.15 4.78
CA TYR A 333 -7.65 -24.56 3.64
C TYR A 333 -6.22 -24.13 4.02
N ARG A 334 -6.07 -23.45 5.17
CA ARG A 334 -4.74 -23.07 5.70
C ARG A 334 -3.85 -24.30 5.92
N LEU A 335 -4.37 -25.33 6.57
CA LEU A 335 -3.60 -26.55 6.84
C LEU A 335 -3.19 -27.25 5.55
N LYS A 336 -4.10 -27.40 4.60
CA LYS A 336 -3.80 -28.00 3.29
C LYS A 336 -2.75 -27.21 2.50
N LEU A 337 -2.87 -25.88 2.49
CA LEU A 337 -1.91 -25.01 1.82
C LEU A 337 -0.49 -25.22 2.38
N ILE A 338 -0.33 -25.20 3.71
CA ILE A 338 0.97 -25.36 4.34
C ILE A 338 1.49 -26.80 4.23
N ASP A 339 0.62 -27.80 4.40
CA ASP A 339 0.96 -29.21 4.16
C ASP A 339 1.50 -29.39 2.72
N GLY A 340 0.87 -28.75 1.73
CA GLY A 340 1.31 -28.73 0.33
C GLY A 340 2.66 -28.05 0.13
N LEU A 341 2.87 -26.86 0.72
CA LEU A 341 4.14 -26.14 0.63
C LEU A 341 5.30 -26.89 1.30
N ALA A 342 5.06 -27.49 2.46
CA ALA A 342 6.04 -28.30 3.17
C ALA A 342 6.40 -29.56 2.37
N LEU A 343 5.42 -30.22 1.75
CA LEU A 343 5.65 -31.36 0.88
C LEU A 343 6.43 -30.96 -0.37
N GLN A 344 6.06 -29.84 -0.99
CA GLN A 344 6.78 -29.27 -2.14
C GLN A 344 8.25 -29.04 -1.79
N LEU A 345 8.55 -28.38 -0.67
CA LEU A 345 9.94 -28.16 -0.23
C LEU A 345 10.68 -29.50 -0.06
N ARG A 346 10.09 -30.48 0.62
CA ARG A 346 10.71 -31.79 0.83
C ARG A 346 11.04 -32.50 -0.48
N HIS A 347 10.08 -32.52 -1.41
CA HIS A 347 10.27 -33.16 -2.71
C HIS A 347 11.31 -32.43 -3.56
N THR A 348 11.29 -31.10 -3.58
CA THR A 348 12.26 -30.29 -4.32
C THR A 348 13.67 -30.48 -3.76
N VAL A 349 13.84 -30.41 -2.43
CA VAL A 349 15.13 -30.67 -1.78
C VAL A 349 15.62 -32.08 -2.07
N GLN A 350 14.76 -33.10 -1.93
CA GLN A 350 15.14 -34.48 -2.23
C GLN A 350 15.54 -34.66 -3.70
N ARG A 351 14.85 -34.02 -4.64
CA ARG A 351 15.17 -34.09 -6.07
C ARG A 351 16.51 -33.40 -6.36
N CYS A 352 16.62 -32.11 -6.05
CA CYS A 352 17.79 -31.31 -6.42
C CYS A 352 19.07 -31.75 -5.69
N MET A 353 18.99 -32.24 -4.45
CA MET A 353 20.18 -32.70 -3.70
C MET A 353 20.70 -34.06 -4.18
N ASN A 354 19.92 -34.83 -4.94
CA ASN A 354 20.37 -36.07 -5.56
C ASN A 354 21.00 -35.86 -6.95
N GLU A 355 20.84 -34.68 -7.55
CA GLU A 355 21.39 -34.37 -8.86
C GLU A 355 22.88 -33.98 -8.77
N GLU A 356 23.64 -34.29 -9.81
CA GLU A 356 25.08 -33.97 -9.85
C GLU A 356 25.32 -32.46 -10.05
N GLN A 357 24.48 -31.80 -10.85
CA GLN A 357 24.50 -30.36 -11.15
C GLN A 357 23.07 -29.83 -11.25
N TRP A 358 22.84 -28.59 -10.83
CA TRP A 358 21.54 -27.93 -10.95
C TRP A 358 21.46 -27.21 -12.29
N ASP A 359 20.35 -27.38 -12.98
CA ASP A 359 19.99 -26.50 -14.08
C ASP A 359 19.19 -25.28 -13.57
N GLU A 360 18.86 -24.36 -14.50
CA GLU A 360 18.11 -23.15 -14.17
C GLU A 360 16.69 -23.46 -13.65
N GLU A 361 16.10 -24.60 -14.05
CA GLU A 361 14.77 -25.02 -13.62
C GLU A 361 14.79 -25.52 -12.16
N ASP A 362 15.83 -26.27 -11.80
CA ASP A 362 16.07 -26.73 -10.44
C ASP A 362 16.34 -25.59 -9.47
N GLU A 363 17.17 -24.62 -9.87
CA GLU A 363 17.40 -23.41 -9.10
C GLU A 363 16.08 -22.63 -8.89
N ALA A 364 15.32 -22.40 -9.96
CA ALA A 364 14.05 -21.68 -9.88
C ALA A 364 13.03 -22.42 -9.00
N ALA A 365 12.94 -23.75 -9.12
CA ALA A 365 12.05 -24.59 -8.32
C ALA A 365 12.42 -24.58 -6.83
N MET A 366 13.71 -24.65 -6.52
CA MET A 366 14.23 -24.56 -5.15
C MET A 366 13.91 -23.20 -4.54
N LEU A 367 14.24 -22.11 -5.25
CA LEU A 367 13.95 -20.75 -4.81
C LEU A 367 12.46 -20.52 -4.63
N ALA A 368 11.63 -21.03 -5.55
CA ALA A 368 10.18 -20.92 -5.44
C ALA A 368 9.65 -21.63 -4.19
N ALA A 369 10.10 -22.86 -3.91
CA ALA A 369 9.71 -23.59 -2.72
C ALA A 369 10.11 -22.86 -1.44
N PHE A 370 11.33 -22.32 -1.39
CA PHE A 370 11.83 -21.52 -0.26
C PHE A 370 11.05 -20.22 -0.07
N ARG A 371 10.83 -19.42 -1.13
CA ARG A 371 10.07 -18.17 -1.05
C ARG A 371 8.66 -18.41 -0.51
N LYS A 372 7.96 -19.43 -1.02
CA LYS A 372 6.61 -19.80 -0.57
C LYS A 372 6.60 -20.18 0.90
N ILE A 373 7.37 -21.19 1.33
CA ILE A 373 7.31 -21.69 2.72
C ILE A 373 7.83 -20.65 3.74
N THR A 374 8.85 -19.88 3.37
CA THR A 374 9.47 -18.89 4.25
C THR A 374 8.54 -17.71 4.51
N ALA A 375 7.72 -17.31 3.54
CA ALA A 375 6.71 -16.28 3.74
C ALA A 375 5.73 -16.63 4.88
N PHE A 376 5.28 -17.88 4.97
CA PHE A 376 4.38 -18.35 6.05
C PHE A 376 5.11 -18.60 7.37
N ALA A 377 6.41 -18.90 7.33
CA ALA A 377 7.23 -19.09 8.52
C ALA A 377 7.56 -17.77 9.21
N ARG A 378 7.58 -16.66 8.46
CA ARG A 378 8.14 -15.39 8.91
C ARG A 378 7.47 -14.89 10.19
N SER A 379 8.31 -14.45 11.12
CA SER A 379 7.90 -13.61 12.25
C SER A 379 8.41 -12.21 11.96
N CYS A 380 7.65 -11.18 12.31
CA CYS A 380 7.79 -9.80 11.81
C CYS A 380 9.16 -9.08 11.99
N LEU A 381 10.19 -9.73 12.52
CA LEU A 381 11.51 -9.12 12.70
C LEU A 381 12.45 -9.67 11.64
N LEU A 382 12.88 -8.81 10.70
CA LEU A 382 13.99 -9.10 9.78
C LEU A 382 15.31 -9.21 10.59
N PRO A 383 16.32 -9.93 10.08
CA PRO A 383 17.62 -9.96 10.74
C PRO A 383 18.22 -8.54 10.75
N GLY A 384 18.83 -8.15 11.87
CA GLY A 384 19.31 -6.79 12.15
C GLY A 384 18.26 -5.82 12.70
N GLN A 385 16.96 -6.08 12.55
CA GLN A 385 15.91 -5.28 13.22
C GLN A 385 15.71 -5.67 14.68
N PHE A 386 16.08 -6.90 15.06
CA PHE A 386 16.14 -7.34 16.46
C PHE A 386 17.15 -6.50 17.24
N CYS A 387 18.39 -6.35 16.75
CA CYS A 387 19.42 -5.47 17.34
C CYS A 387 18.90 -4.06 17.69
N ILE A 388 18.20 -3.39 16.77
CA ILE A 388 17.76 -2.00 16.94
C ILE A 388 16.62 -1.89 17.98
N THR A 389 15.74 -2.89 18.04
CA THR A 389 14.55 -2.85 18.90
C THR A 389 14.78 -3.39 20.31
N TRP A 390 15.74 -4.32 20.50
CA TRP A 390 16.05 -4.92 21.80
C TRP A 390 16.89 -4.03 22.74
N LEU A 391 17.64 -3.07 22.20
CA LEU A 391 18.47 -2.15 22.99
C LEU A 391 17.66 -1.14 23.82
N ASP A 392 16.35 -0.98 23.57
CA ASP A 392 15.47 -0.13 24.38
C ASP A 392 14.62 -0.97 25.34
N LYS A 393 14.97 -0.95 26.64
CA LYS A 393 14.27 -1.67 27.74
C LYS A 393 12.78 -1.39 27.79
N LYS A 394 12.30 -0.25 27.25
CA LYS A 394 10.87 0.09 27.20
C LYS A 394 10.07 -0.78 26.21
N TYR A 395 10.74 -1.40 25.24
CA TYR A 395 10.10 -2.18 24.19
C TYR A 395 10.11 -3.69 24.47
N GLN A 396 10.94 -4.19 25.40
CA GLN A 396 11.08 -5.62 25.69
C GLN A 396 9.75 -6.35 26.03
N GLU A 397 8.83 -5.72 26.80
CA GLU A 397 7.52 -6.33 27.11
C GLU A 397 6.48 -6.16 25.98
N LYS A 398 6.64 -5.15 25.12
CA LYS A 398 5.73 -4.88 24.00
C LYS A 398 6.11 -5.64 22.72
N ILE A 399 7.39 -5.94 22.52
CA ILE A 399 7.92 -6.65 21.34
C ILE A 399 7.27 -8.02 21.18
N PHE A 400 7.16 -8.82 22.26
CA PHE A 400 6.51 -10.13 22.20
C PHE A 400 5.00 -10.09 21.90
N HIS A 401 4.36 -8.94 22.11
CA HIS A 401 2.95 -8.68 21.81
C HIS A 401 2.73 -8.11 20.40
N PHE A 402 3.75 -7.51 19.79
CA PHE A 402 3.64 -6.77 18.52
C PHE A 402 4.33 -7.46 17.33
N ILE A 403 5.05 -8.57 17.55
CA ILE A 403 5.45 -9.45 16.45
C ILE A 403 4.16 -9.92 15.78
N ILE A 404 3.91 -9.50 14.54
CA ILE A 404 2.97 -10.20 13.66
C ILE A 404 3.57 -11.58 13.48
N VAL A 405 2.99 -12.52 14.19
CA VAL A 405 3.35 -13.92 14.18
C VAL A 405 2.50 -14.52 13.06
N HIS A 406 3.11 -14.96 11.96
CA HIS A 406 2.37 -15.69 10.92
C HIS A 406 2.01 -17.08 11.44
N ILE A 407 2.64 -18.14 10.92
CA ILE A 407 2.23 -19.50 11.22
C ILE A 407 3.38 -20.30 11.81
N ASP A 408 3.12 -20.90 12.97
CA ASP A 408 4.06 -21.80 13.62
C ASP A 408 4.19 -23.09 12.80
N LEU A 409 5.33 -23.26 12.14
CA LEU A 409 5.62 -24.44 11.32
C LEU A 409 6.11 -25.66 12.10
N LYS A 410 6.01 -25.70 13.44
CA LYS A 410 6.47 -26.81 14.29
C LYS A 410 5.97 -28.19 13.82
N LYS A 411 4.70 -28.30 13.44
CA LYS A 411 4.06 -29.56 13.01
C LYS A 411 4.80 -30.22 11.84
N TRP A 412 5.38 -29.42 10.95
CA TRP A 412 6.00 -29.90 9.72
C TRP A 412 7.47 -30.28 9.87
N ASP A 413 8.14 -29.96 10.98
CA ASP A 413 9.53 -30.31 11.29
C ASP A 413 10.48 -30.25 10.09
N LEU A 414 10.63 -29.04 9.53
CA LEU A 414 11.43 -28.78 8.33
C LEU A 414 12.91 -28.45 8.63
N TRP A 415 13.32 -28.49 9.91
CA TRP A 415 14.67 -28.14 10.35
C TRP A 415 15.73 -28.96 9.62
N ASP A 416 15.67 -30.29 9.72
CA ASP A 416 16.69 -31.17 9.16
C ASP A 416 16.71 -31.13 7.62
N VAL A 417 15.55 -30.84 7.00
CA VAL A 417 15.43 -30.67 5.54
C VAL A 417 16.22 -29.45 5.08
N VAL A 418 16.03 -28.31 5.73
CA VAL A 418 16.72 -27.07 5.36
C VAL A 418 18.18 -27.07 5.83
N LEU A 419 18.47 -27.69 6.98
CA LEU A 419 19.84 -27.89 7.45
C LEU A 419 20.64 -28.77 6.47
N HIS A 420 20.01 -29.78 5.86
CA HIS A 420 20.66 -30.56 4.80
C HIS A 420 21.05 -29.69 3.61
N VAL A 421 20.17 -28.76 3.18
CA VAL A 421 20.49 -27.79 2.12
C VAL A 421 21.66 -26.91 2.54
N LEU A 422 21.62 -26.36 3.76
CA LEU A 422 22.68 -25.49 4.26
C LEU A 422 24.01 -26.22 4.47
N ASN A 423 24.04 -27.50 4.83
CA ASN A 423 25.30 -28.18 5.14
C ASN A 423 25.96 -28.82 3.91
N ASN A 424 25.24 -28.92 2.80
CA ASN A 424 25.72 -29.52 1.55
C ASN A 424 25.80 -28.47 0.43
N HIS A 425 25.93 -27.20 0.81
CA HIS A 425 26.07 -26.04 -0.07
C HIS A 425 27.49 -25.90 -0.65
N ASP A 426 28.06 -26.95 -1.24
CA ASP A 426 29.23 -26.75 -2.11
C ASP A 426 28.81 -25.93 -3.37
N ASP A 427 29.71 -25.69 -4.33
CA ASP A 427 29.58 -24.89 -5.58
C ASP A 427 28.26 -25.06 -6.40
N LYS A 428 27.38 -25.96 -6.00
CA LYS A 428 26.10 -26.35 -6.62
C LYS A 428 24.90 -25.50 -6.20
N ALA A 429 24.88 -24.92 -4.99
CA ALA A 429 23.71 -24.20 -4.48
C ALA A 429 23.77 -22.69 -4.80
N PRO A 430 22.73 -22.10 -5.42
CA PRO A 430 22.66 -20.66 -5.67
C PRO A 430 22.73 -19.85 -4.39
N ARG A 431 23.32 -18.64 -4.49
CA ARG A 431 23.50 -17.72 -3.35
C ARG A 431 22.18 -17.45 -2.61
N ASP A 432 21.13 -17.20 -3.37
CA ASP A 432 19.79 -16.89 -2.84
C ASP A 432 19.21 -18.08 -2.03
N VAL A 433 19.53 -19.33 -2.40
CA VAL A 433 19.06 -20.52 -1.68
C VAL A 433 19.74 -20.63 -0.32
N ILE A 434 21.03 -20.31 -0.25
CA ILE A 434 21.79 -20.26 1.01
C ILE A 434 21.18 -19.19 1.92
N ASP A 435 20.92 -17.99 1.39
CA ASP A 435 20.32 -16.90 2.16
C ASP A 435 18.94 -17.29 2.72
N LYS A 436 18.07 -17.87 1.90
CA LYS A 436 16.77 -18.36 2.37
C LYS A 436 16.90 -19.49 3.39
N SER A 437 17.90 -20.36 3.26
CA SER A 437 18.14 -21.46 4.22
C SER A 437 18.57 -20.93 5.58
N ILE A 438 19.56 -20.01 5.62
CA ILE A 438 20.00 -19.33 6.84
C ILE A 438 18.80 -18.64 7.50
N TRP A 439 18.04 -17.88 6.71
CA TRP A 439 16.89 -17.12 7.20
C TRP A 439 15.81 -18.02 7.79
N PHE A 440 15.48 -19.11 7.10
CA PHE A 440 14.45 -20.04 7.54
C PHE A 440 14.85 -20.77 8.84
N LEU A 441 16.09 -21.23 8.97
CA LEU A 441 16.58 -21.87 10.19
C LEU A 441 16.60 -20.88 11.36
N PHE A 442 17.04 -19.64 11.14
CA PHE A 442 16.97 -18.58 12.16
C PHE A 442 15.52 -18.33 12.62
N ILE A 443 14.57 -18.24 11.69
CA ILE A 443 13.14 -18.13 12.00
C ILE A 443 12.67 -19.31 12.86
N GLN A 444 13.05 -20.54 12.54
CA GLN A 444 12.65 -21.71 13.32
C GLN A 444 13.19 -21.67 14.75
N LEU A 445 14.43 -21.18 14.97
CA LEU A 445 14.98 -20.96 16.31
C LEU A 445 14.17 -19.93 17.10
N ASN A 446 13.77 -18.84 16.45
CA ASN A 446 12.92 -17.82 17.05
C ASN A 446 11.59 -18.40 17.51
N TRP A 447 10.98 -19.26 16.69
CA TRP A 447 9.74 -19.95 17.02
C TRP A 447 9.90 -20.95 18.16
N ASP A 448 10.97 -21.75 18.15
CA ASP A 448 11.30 -22.67 19.25
C ASP A 448 11.46 -21.89 20.59
N LEU A 449 12.13 -20.73 20.57
CA LEU A 449 12.27 -19.86 21.73
C LEU A 449 10.94 -19.22 22.15
N LEU A 450 10.15 -18.73 21.19
CA LEU A 450 8.86 -18.08 21.46
C LEU A 450 7.89 -19.03 22.15
N ARG A 451 7.85 -20.31 21.74
CA ARG A 451 7.03 -21.34 22.40
C ARG A 451 7.43 -21.58 23.84
N LEU A 452 8.73 -21.59 24.13
CA LEU A 452 9.22 -21.67 25.50
C LEU A 452 8.80 -20.43 26.30
N VAL A 453 9.04 -19.22 25.80
CA VAL A 453 8.68 -17.96 26.47
C VAL A 453 7.18 -17.84 26.73
N ARG A 454 6.33 -18.38 25.85
CA ARG A 454 4.87 -18.38 25.99
C ARG A 454 4.31 -19.59 26.77
N ASP A 455 5.16 -20.44 27.34
CA ASP A 455 4.76 -21.65 28.05
C ASP A 455 3.87 -22.61 27.22
N GLN A 456 4.12 -22.65 25.91
CA GLN A 456 3.38 -23.48 24.94
C GLN A 456 3.99 -24.87 24.73
N GLU A 457 5.12 -25.16 25.41
CA GLU A 457 5.77 -26.47 25.35
C GLU A 457 5.31 -27.38 26.51
N PRO A 458 4.69 -28.54 26.23
CA PRO A 458 4.24 -29.45 27.27
C PRO A 458 5.41 -30.07 28.06
N ASN A 459 6.56 -30.26 27.42
CA ASN A 459 7.80 -30.74 28.04
C ASN A 459 8.91 -29.69 27.89
N LYS A 460 8.96 -28.74 28.82
CA LYS A 460 9.94 -27.64 28.82
C LYS A 460 11.39 -28.15 28.78
N THR A 461 11.70 -29.19 29.55
CA THR A 461 13.07 -29.72 29.63
C THR A 461 13.56 -30.29 28.30
N GLU A 462 12.71 -31.03 27.59
CA GLU A 462 13.04 -31.59 26.28
C GLU A 462 13.10 -30.50 25.20
N ALA A 463 12.16 -29.56 25.22
CA ALA A 463 12.15 -28.43 24.30
C ALA A 463 13.41 -27.55 24.45
N VAL A 464 13.85 -27.27 25.68
CA VAL A 464 15.11 -26.55 25.94
C VAL A 464 16.33 -27.33 25.41
N LYS A 465 16.38 -28.65 25.61
CA LYS A 465 17.47 -29.49 25.05
C LYS A 465 17.49 -29.44 23.52
N LYS A 466 16.32 -29.55 22.89
CA LYS A 466 16.18 -29.48 21.42
C LYS A 466 16.60 -28.11 20.90
N LEU A 467 16.17 -27.01 21.54
CA LEU A 467 16.56 -25.65 21.18
C LEU A 467 18.06 -25.44 21.30
N LYS A 468 18.69 -25.87 22.41
CA LYS A 468 20.14 -25.77 22.59
C LYS A 468 20.89 -26.49 21.47
N LYS A 469 20.50 -27.74 21.16
CA LYS A 469 21.09 -28.51 20.07
C LYS A 469 20.99 -27.78 18.71
N ARG A 470 19.79 -27.29 18.37
CA ARG A 470 19.54 -26.57 17.10
C ARG A 470 20.33 -25.26 17.02
N ARG A 471 20.36 -24.50 18.12
CA ARG A 471 21.15 -23.27 18.23
C ARG A 471 22.64 -23.56 18.00
N ASP A 472 23.18 -24.58 18.66
CA ASP A 472 24.61 -24.91 18.56
C ASP A 472 24.99 -25.38 17.14
N GLN A 473 24.10 -26.13 16.48
CA GLN A 473 24.25 -26.50 15.07
C GLN A 473 24.25 -25.27 14.17
N PHE A 474 23.23 -24.42 14.27
CA PHE A 474 23.14 -23.20 13.47
C PHE A 474 24.32 -22.24 13.68
N LEU A 475 24.80 -22.09 14.92
CA LEU A 475 25.98 -21.29 15.23
C LEU A 475 27.25 -21.87 14.60
N HIS A 476 27.39 -23.19 14.56
CA HIS A 476 28.50 -23.83 13.87
C HIS A 476 28.46 -23.51 12.37
N ASP A 477 27.32 -23.75 11.72
CA ASP A 477 27.16 -23.56 10.27
C ASP A 477 27.33 -22.08 9.87
N VAL A 478 26.77 -21.14 10.63
CA VAL A 478 26.95 -19.70 10.42
C VAL A 478 28.42 -19.28 10.58
N ASN A 479 29.15 -19.82 11.57
CA ASN A 479 30.57 -19.50 11.72
C ASN A 479 31.43 -20.04 10.57
N VAL A 480 31.10 -21.21 10.03
CA VAL A 480 31.73 -21.75 8.81
C VAL A 480 31.49 -20.81 7.64
N ILE A 481 30.24 -20.39 7.40
CA ILE A 481 29.88 -19.45 6.33
C ILE A 481 30.62 -18.10 6.50
N LEU A 482 30.73 -17.58 7.72
CA LEU A 482 31.47 -16.34 7.98
C LEU A 482 32.98 -16.44 7.73
N SER A 483 33.54 -17.64 7.89
CA SER A 483 34.99 -17.87 7.80
C SER A 483 35.43 -18.28 6.39
N GLU A 484 34.60 -19.05 5.69
CA GLU A 484 34.94 -19.75 4.44
C GLU A 484 34.03 -19.36 3.27
N GLY A 485 32.87 -18.75 3.54
CA GLY A 485 31.81 -18.55 2.56
C GLY A 485 32.00 -17.37 1.59
N ALA A 486 31.61 -17.58 0.33
CA ALA A 486 31.48 -16.51 -0.67
C ALA A 486 30.06 -15.91 -0.76
N SER A 487 29.05 -16.59 -0.19
CA SER A 487 27.63 -16.20 -0.21
C SER A 487 26.99 -16.33 1.17
N GLY A 488 25.96 -15.51 1.45
CA GLY A 488 25.25 -15.50 2.73
C GLY A 488 25.99 -14.96 3.93
N VAL A 489 27.22 -14.47 3.78
CA VAL A 489 28.06 -13.91 4.85
C VAL A 489 27.36 -12.75 5.58
N GLU A 490 26.74 -11.81 4.85
CA GLU A 490 26.07 -10.66 5.46
C GLU A 490 24.87 -11.09 6.31
N LEU A 491 24.02 -11.94 5.74
CA LEU A 491 22.83 -12.45 6.44
C LEU A 491 23.22 -13.33 7.64
N ALA A 492 24.23 -14.18 7.48
CA ALA A 492 24.81 -14.99 8.55
C ALA A 492 25.32 -14.10 9.70
N PHE A 493 26.00 -12.99 9.40
CA PHE A 493 26.46 -12.02 10.38
C PHE A 493 25.30 -11.35 11.12
N GLN A 494 24.26 -10.91 10.40
CA GLN A 494 23.07 -10.29 10.99
C GLN A 494 22.33 -11.27 11.91
N CYS A 495 22.09 -12.50 11.46
CA CYS A 495 21.47 -13.55 12.26
C CYS A 495 22.31 -13.91 13.50
N LEU A 496 23.65 -13.95 13.38
CA LEU A 496 24.55 -14.18 14.50
C LEU A 496 24.40 -13.09 15.57
N ASN A 497 24.42 -11.82 15.17
CA ASN A 497 24.27 -10.69 16.10
C ASN A 497 22.93 -10.76 16.84
N ASP A 498 21.84 -11.03 16.11
CA ASP A 498 20.52 -11.16 16.72
C ASP A 498 20.44 -12.36 17.66
N LEU A 499 21.03 -13.51 17.31
CA LEU A 499 21.10 -14.67 18.20
C LEU A 499 21.88 -14.38 19.49
N LEU A 500 23.00 -13.68 19.40
CA LEU A 500 23.81 -13.32 20.58
C LEU A 500 23.01 -12.41 21.52
N ILE A 501 22.19 -11.51 20.98
CA ILE A 501 21.29 -10.67 21.79
C ILE A 501 20.16 -11.50 22.36
N MET A 502 19.51 -12.33 21.54
CA MET A 502 18.39 -13.17 21.97
C MET A 502 18.80 -14.11 23.10
N PHE A 503 19.98 -14.73 23.04
CA PHE A 503 20.47 -15.72 24.00
C PHE A 503 21.43 -15.16 25.06
N ASN A 504 21.38 -13.86 25.35
CA ASN A 504 22.19 -13.20 26.37
C ASN A 504 21.79 -13.59 27.82
N GLU A 505 22.65 -13.30 28.80
CA GLU A 505 22.51 -13.59 30.24
C GLU A 505 21.16 -13.13 30.85
N GLU A 506 20.47 -12.15 30.27
CA GLU A 506 19.13 -11.74 30.71
C GLU A 506 18.06 -12.85 30.54
N LEU A 507 18.21 -13.76 29.57
CA LEU A 507 17.35 -14.97 29.48
C LEU A 507 17.66 -15.96 30.61
N GLU A 508 18.91 -16.03 31.07
CA GLU A 508 19.34 -16.94 32.12
C GLU A 508 18.57 -16.66 33.42
N ASN A 509 18.33 -15.39 33.76
CA ASN A 509 17.57 -15.00 34.95
C ASN A 509 16.09 -15.43 34.95
N LYS A 510 15.46 -15.67 33.79
CA LYS A 510 14.05 -16.14 33.70
C LYS A 510 13.90 -17.65 33.81
N TRP A 511 14.95 -18.41 33.52
CA TRP A 511 14.91 -19.88 33.44
C TRP A 511 15.85 -20.58 34.44
N SER A 512 16.52 -19.82 35.30
CA SER A 512 17.42 -20.33 36.36
C SER A 512 16.75 -20.54 37.72
N THR A 513 15.44 -20.32 37.84
CA THR A 513 14.69 -20.78 39.03
C THR A 513 14.06 -22.14 38.75
N PRO A 514 14.36 -23.16 39.58
CA PRO A 514 13.94 -24.55 39.36
C PRO A 514 12.42 -24.75 39.38
#